data_AF-A0A9J6BD48-F1
#
_entry.id   AF-A0A9J6BD48-F1
#
_cell.length_a   1.000
_cell.length_b   1.000
_cell.length_c   1.000
_cell.angle_alpha   90.00
_cell.angle_beta   90.00
_cell.angle_gamma   90.00
#
_symmetry.space_group_name_H-M   'P 1'
#
loop_
_entity.id
_entity.type
_entity.pdbx_description
1 polymer ?
#
loop_
_entity_poly.entity_id
_entity_poly.type
_entity_poly.pdbx_seq_one_letter_code
_entity_poly.pdbx_strand_id
1 'polypeptide(L)'
;MPKIKCEFSKVPEGYICEIKNQYDFYEEQITFYGKHKGKKQNSDVIGLNFSDCSFMILPLNIAEIFPNLKYLSFHDCVGLESIRKKHLEKLTNLTHLYIVKCGLLKLSGDLLKGLKNLESVSFSDNKLTEIDPTIFDGLENLKNVNLLYNANISTSCITELGENVENIKKEIRLKFKR
;
A
#
# COMPACT_ATOMS: atom_id res chain seq x y z
N MET A 1 -1.55 18.52 -13.97
CA MET A 1 -1.87 17.37 -13.09
C MET A 1 -2.45 16.25 -13.92
N PRO A 2 -1.87 15.03 -13.84
CA PRO A 2 -2.40 13.85 -14.50
C PRO A 2 -3.84 13.57 -14.06
N LYS A 3 -4.66 13.11 -15.00
CA LYS A 3 -6.06 12.74 -14.76
C LYS A 3 -6.18 11.23 -14.74
N ILE A 4 -6.63 10.68 -13.61
CA ILE A 4 -6.83 9.25 -13.43
C ILE A 4 -8.32 8.91 -13.53
N LYS A 5 -8.65 7.96 -14.40
CA LYS A 5 -10.02 7.48 -14.53
C LYS A 5 -10.33 6.52 -13.39
N CYS A 6 -11.39 6.82 -12.66
CA CYS A 6 -11.94 5.98 -11.61
C CYS A 6 -13.11 5.16 -12.15
N GLU A 7 -13.03 3.84 -12.09
CA GLU A 7 -14.15 2.96 -12.43
C GLU A 7 -14.76 2.34 -11.17
N PHE A 8 -16.10 2.35 -11.09
CA PHE A 8 -16.80 1.81 -9.94
C PHE A 8 -16.69 0.29 -9.86
N SER A 9 -16.27 -0.21 -8.70
CA SER A 9 -16.41 -1.61 -8.32
C SER A 9 -17.16 -1.75 -6.99
N LYS A 10 -18.09 -2.71 -6.94
CA LYS A 10 -18.87 -3.01 -5.73
C LYS A 10 -18.12 -4.03 -4.89
N VAL A 11 -17.82 -3.66 -3.65
CA VAL A 11 -17.42 -4.62 -2.61
C VAL A 11 -18.49 -4.71 -1.53
N PRO A 12 -18.56 -5.80 -0.75
CA PRO A 12 -19.57 -5.96 0.31
C PRO A 12 -19.64 -4.78 1.28
N GLU A 13 -18.49 -4.14 1.53
CA GLU A 13 -18.33 -3.10 2.54
C GLU A 13 -18.37 -1.66 1.98
N GLY A 14 -18.51 -1.46 0.66
CA GLY A 14 -18.58 -0.12 0.10
C GLY A 14 -18.24 0.05 -1.38
N TYR A 15 -17.69 1.22 -1.70
CA TYR A 15 -17.35 1.66 -3.05
C TYR A 15 -15.82 1.70 -3.21
N ILE A 16 -15.30 0.89 -4.14
CA ILE A 16 -13.91 0.94 -4.57
C ILE A 16 -13.80 1.61 -5.94
N CYS A 17 -12.76 2.43 -6.07
CA CYS A 17 -12.29 2.96 -7.32
C CYS A 17 -11.24 2.02 -7.91
N GLU A 18 -11.51 1.46 -9.09
CA GLU A 18 -10.56 0.69 -9.87
C GLU A 18 -9.88 1.61 -10.89
N ILE A 19 -8.55 1.56 -10.91
CA ILE A 19 -7.68 2.32 -11.78
C ILE A 19 -6.81 1.33 -12.54
N LYS A 20 -6.93 1.29 -13.87
CA LYS A 20 -6.20 0.34 -14.71
C LYS A 20 -5.50 1.02 -15.87
N ASN A 21 -4.39 0.43 -16.32
CA ASN A 21 -3.69 0.84 -17.54
C ASN A 21 -3.32 2.33 -17.54
N GLN A 22 -2.80 2.81 -16.41
CA GLN A 22 -2.38 4.19 -16.23
C GLN A 22 -0.84 4.25 -16.21
N TYR A 23 -0.24 4.95 -17.18
CA TYR A 23 1.21 4.99 -17.37
C TYR A 23 1.77 6.41 -17.26
N ASP A 24 3.08 6.53 -17.10
CA ASP A 24 3.82 7.80 -17.14
C ASP A 24 3.46 8.80 -16.02
N PHE A 25 3.25 8.28 -14.80
CA PHE A 25 3.00 9.11 -13.62
C PHE A 25 4.32 9.48 -12.91
N TYR A 26 4.76 10.70 -13.17
CA TYR A 26 5.95 11.32 -12.58
C TYR A 26 5.62 12.47 -11.61
N GLU A 27 4.33 12.80 -11.47
CA GLU A 27 3.86 13.98 -10.74
C GLU A 27 3.44 13.62 -9.30
N GLU A 28 3.79 14.46 -8.33
CA GLU A 28 3.46 14.23 -6.92
C GLU A 28 1.96 14.41 -6.62
N GLN A 29 1.19 15.01 -7.52
CA GLN A 29 -0.24 15.22 -7.36
C GLN A 29 -1.03 14.78 -8.58
N ILE A 30 -2.16 14.15 -8.32
CA ILE A 30 -3.08 13.64 -9.36
C ILE A 30 -4.48 14.19 -9.17
N THR A 31 -5.27 14.17 -10.23
CA THR A 31 -6.71 14.43 -10.17
C THR A 31 -7.47 13.19 -10.60
N PHE A 32 -8.60 12.91 -9.98
CA PHE A 32 -9.47 11.82 -10.38
C PHE A 32 -10.66 12.37 -11.16
N TYR A 33 -11.08 11.61 -12.17
CA TYR A 33 -12.32 11.85 -12.91
C TYR A 33 -13.02 10.51 -13.16
N GLY A 34 -14.33 10.54 -13.39
CA GLY A 34 -15.11 9.32 -13.62
C GLY A 34 -16.52 9.45 -13.09
N LYS A 35 -17.34 8.42 -13.35
CA LYS A 35 -18.71 8.35 -12.83
C LYS A 35 -18.70 7.56 -11.53
N HIS A 36 -18.94 8.24 -10.42
CA HIS A 36 -19.29 7.57 -9.17
C HIS A 36 -20.63 6.85 -9.30
N LYS A 37 -20.86 5.82 -8.47
CA LYS A 37 -22.15 5.13 -8.45
C LYS A 37 -23.25 6.06 -7.92
N GLY A 38 -24.16 6.49 -8.79
CA GLY A 38 -25.34 7.27 -8.41
C GLY A 38 -24.99 8.63 -7.81
N LYS A 39 -25.42 8.89 -6.56
CA LYS A 39 -25.16 10.14 -5.80
C LYS A 39 -23.86 10.13 -4.98
N LYS A 40 -23.03 9.09 -5.11
CA LYS A 40 -21.79 8.96 -4.32
C LYS A 40 -20.73 9.98 -4.72
N GLN A 41 -19.95 10.43 -3.74
CA GLN A 41 -18.85 11.38 -3.86
C GLN A 41 -17.51 10.70 -3.52
N ASN A 42 -16.40 11.43 -3.66
CA ASN A 42 -15.08 10.90 -3.31
C ASN A 42 -14.98 10.46 -1.83
N SER A 43 -15.69 11.14 -0.92
CA SER A 43 -15.75 10.76 0.50
C SER A 43 -16.44 9.42 0.76
N ASP A 44 -17.21 8.88 -0.19
CA ASP A 44 -17.83 7.56 -0.11
C ASP A 44 -16.93 6.43 -0.60
N VAL A 45 -15.79 6.77 -1.21
CA VAL A 45 -14.80 5.79 -1.69
C VAL A 45 -14.03 5.27 -0.48
N ILE A 46 -14.13 3.95 -0.29
CA ILE A 46 -13.45 3.26 0.80
C ILE A 46 -12.18 2.54 0.33
N GLY A 47 -12.02 2.35 -0.98
CA GLY A 47 -10.86 1.68 -1.54
C GLY A 47 -10.39 2.25 -2.88
N LEU A 48 -9.07 2.26 -3.07
CA LEU A 48 -8.42 2.53 -4.36
C LEU A 48 -7.59 1.33 -4.74
N ASN A 49 -7.83 0.82 -5.94
CA ASN A 49 -7.08 -0.29 -6.51
C ASN A 49 -6.44 0.17 -7.82
N PHE A 50 -5.12 0.21 -7.83
CA PHE A 50 -4.32 0.43 -9.02
C PHE A 50 -3.84 -0.91 -9.54
N SER A 51 -4.15 -1.25 -10.78
CA SER A 51 -3.63 -2.45 -11.45
C SER A 51 -3.02 -2.11 -12.79
N ASP A 52 -1.93 -2.79 -13.16
CA ASP A 52 -1.32 -2.66 -14.48
C ASP A 52 -1.00 -1.19 -14.81
N CYS A 53 -0.26 -0.53 -13.92
CA CYS A 53 0.08 0.89 -14.04
C CYS A 53 1.60 1.10 -14.06
N SER A 54 2.04 2.31 -14.36
CA SER A 54 3.43 2.75 -14.17
C SER A 54 3.45 4.03 -13.34
N PHE A 55 3.97 3.93 -12.12
CA PHE A 55 4.13 5.03 -11.18
C PHE A 55 5.59 5.07 -10.73
N MET A 56 6.30 6.16 -11.02
CA MET A 56 7.60 6.39 -10.39
C MET A 56 7.47 6.91 -8.96
N ILE A 57 6.36 7.58 -8.65
CA ILE A 57 6.10 8.23 -7.37
C ILE A 57 4.64 7.97 -6.95
N LEU A 58 4.44 7.64 -5.67
CA LEU A 58 3.12 7.55 -5.07
C LEU A 58 2.55 8.97 -4.83
N PRO A 59 1.36 9.32 -5.36
CA PRO A 59 0.84 10.68 -5.22
C PRO A 59 0.52 11.08 -3.77
N LEU A 60 0.83 12.32 -3.40
CA LEU A 60 0.71 12.86 -2.04
C LEU A 60 -0.72 13.26 -1.67
N ASN A 61 -1.57 13.55 -2.65
CA ASN A 61 -2.90 14.12 -2.42
C ASN A 61 -4.02 13.07 -2.39
N ILE A 62 -3.71 11.76 -2.31
CA ILE A 62 -4.72 10.70 -2.20
C ILE A 62 -5.64 10.93 -0.99
N ALA A 63 -5.07 11.27 0.17
CA ALA A 63 -5.83 11.49 1.41
C ALA A 63 -6.76 12.71 1.33
N GLU A 64 -6.39 13.72 0.55
CA GLU A 64 -7.19 14.94 0.36
C GLU A 64 -8.38 14.67 -0.54
N ILE A 65 -8.22 13.78 -1.52
CA ILE A 65 -9.28 13.39 -2.45
C ILE A 65 -10.22 12.37 -1.80
N PHE A 66 -9.68 11.35 -1.12
CA PHE A 66 -10.44 10.25 -0.52
C PHE A 66 -10.21 10.17 0.99
N PRO A 67 -10.86 11.04 1.78
CA PRO A 67 -10.55 11.18 3.21
C PRO A 67 -10.92 9.96 4.08
N ASN A 68 -11.83 9.11 3.60
CA ASN A 68 -12.34 7.94 4.33
C ASN A 68 -11.74 6.61 3.83
N LEU A 69 -10.58 6.68 3.17
CA LEU A 69 -9.98 5.52 2.54
C LEU A 69 -9.53 4.47 3.57
N LYS A 70 -10.01 3.23 3.39
CA LYS A 70 -9.68 2.07 4.22
C LYS A 70 -8.76 1.08 3.52
N TYR A 71 -8.86 1.01 2.19
CA TYR A 71 -8.13 0.07 1.34
C TYR A 71 -7.30 0.84 0.31
N LEU A 72 -6.00 0.59 0.27
CA LEU A 72 -5.14 1.11 -0.79
C LEU A 72 -4.32 -0.04 -1.35
N SER A 73 -4.50 -0.32 -2.65
CA SER A 73 -3.75 -1.37 -3.33
C SER A 73 -3.10 -0.89 -4.62
N PHE A 74 -1.87 -1.35 -4.84
CA PHE A 74 -1.11 -1.26 -6.07
C PHE A 74 -0.69 -2.68 -6.44
N HIS A 75 -1.08 -3.12 -7.64
CA HIS A 75 -0.76 -4.43 -8.17
C HIS A 75 -0.16 -4.28 -9.57
N ASP A 76 1.00 -4.90 -9.80
CA ASP A 76 1.68 -4.81 -11.11
C ASP A 76 1.89 -3.35 -11.57
N CYS A 77 2.13 -2.46 -10.60
CA CYS A 77 2.37 -1.04 -10.84
C CYS A 77 3.88 -0.79 -10.90
N VAL A 78 4.47 -0.85 -12.09
CA VAL A 78 5.92 -0.82 -12.27
C VAL A 78 6.52 0.57 -12.00
N GLY A 79 7.78 0.61 -11.55
CA GLY A 79 8.55 1.84 -11.34
C GLY A 79 8.47 2.43 -9.93
N LEU A 80 7.65 1.86 -9.03
CA LEU A 80 7.49 2.37 -7.67
C LEU A 80 8.60 1.82 -6.77
N GLU A 81 9.83 2.27 -7.00
CA GLU A 81 11.02 1.76 -6.30
C GLU A 81 11.10 2.18 -4.83
N SER A 82 10.47 3.31 -4.47
CA SER A 82 10.47 3.82 -3.10
C SER A 82 9.16 4.50 -2.71
N ILE A 83 8.81 4.35 -1.44
CA ILE A 83 7.70 5.07 -0.79
C ILE A 83 8.23 5.60 0.54
N ARG A 84 7.84 6.82 0.88
CA ARG A 84 8.19 7.51 2.12
C ARG A 84 6.94 7.74 2.94
N LYS A 85 7.12 7.94 4.25
CA LYS A 85 6.07 8.28 5.19
C LYS A 85 5.10 9.36 4.69
N LYS A 86 5.62 10.44 4.06
CA LYS A 86 4.79 11.54 3.51
C LYS A 86 3.68 11.10 2.55
N HIS A 87 3.84 9.97 1.85
CA HIS A 87 2.82 9.47 0.93
C HIS A 87 1.65 8.78 1.64
N LEU A 88 1.85 8.32 2.89
CA LEU A 88 0.89 7.50 3.62
C LEU A 88 0.39 8.15 4.92
N GLU A 89 1.15 9.06 5.53
CA GLU A 89 0.90 9.54 6.91
C GLU A 89 -0.47 10.20 7.13
N LYS A 90 -1.10 10.75 6.08
CA LYS A 90 -2.45 11.33 6.15
C LYS A 90 -3.58 10.29 5.99
N LEU A 91 -3.28 9.07 5.54
CA LEU A 91 -4.24 7.99 5.29
C LEU A 91 -4.56 7.20 6.58
N THR A 92 -4.91 7.92 7.65
CA THR A 92 -5.03 7.38 9.02
C THR A 92 -6.17 6.35 9.20
N ASN A 93 -7.11 6.31 8.27
CA ASN A 93 -8.22 5.35 8.24
C ASN A 93 -7.86 4.01 7.57
N LEU A 94 -6.65 3.85 7.03
CA LEU A 94 -6.24 2.61 6.37
C LEU A 94 -6.26 1.43 7.31
N THR A 95 -6.89 0.35 6.82
CA THR A 95 -6.90 -0.97 7.43
C THR A 95 -6.10 -1.96 6.59
N HIS A 96 -6.00 -1.72 5.28
CA HIS A 96 -5.35 -2.60 4.34
C HIS A 96 -4.47 -1.80 3.38
N LEU A 97 -3.18 -2.15 3.32
CA LEU A 97 -2.20 -1.55 2.41
C LEU A 97 -1.47 -2.65 1.64
N TYR A 98 -1.70 -2.74 0.35
CA TYR A 98 -1.10 -3.74 -0.53
C TYR A 98 -0.28 -3.10 -1.63
N ILE A 99 0.99 -3.42 -1.71
CA ILE A 99 1.89 -2.93 -2.75
C ILE A 99 2.63 -4.15 -3.28
N VAL A 100 2.08 -4.76 -4.33
CA VAL A 100 2.47 -6.09 -4.80
C VAL A 100 2.96 -5.98 -6.23
N LYS A 101 4.14 -6.55 -6.51
CA LYS A 101 4.72 -6.52 -7.86
C LYS A 101 4.92 -5.10 -8.40
N CYS A 102 5.40 -4.20 -7.54
CA CYS A 102 5.63 -2.79 -7.89
C CYS A 102 7.11 -2.42 -8.05
N GLY A 103 8.01 -3.29 -7.58
CA GLY A 103 9.46 -3.08 -7.68
C GLY A 103 10.06 -2.33 -6.49
N LEU A 104 9.35 -2.25 -5.35
CA LEU A 104 9.89 -1.62 -4.14
C LEU A 104 11.22 -2.24 -3.74
N LEU A 105 12.17 -1.39 -3.34
CA LEU A 105 13.52 -1.80 -2.96
C LEU A 105 13.73 -1.84 -1.45
N LYS A 106 13.09 -0.92 -0.70
CA LYS A 106 13.31 -0.77 0.74
C LYS A 106 12.05 -0.35 1.49
N LEU A 107 11.96 -0.73 2.76
CA LEU A 107 10.93 -0.25 3.70
C LEU A 107 11.60 0.41 4.91
N SER A 108 11.36 1.71 5.12
CA SER A 108 11.91 2.45 6.27
C SER A 108 11.05 2.29 7.52
N GLY A 109 11.65 2.34 8.72
CA GLY A 109 10.94 2.11 9.98
C GLY A 109 9.78 3.08 10.25
N ASP A 110 9.83 4.27 9.67
CA ASP A 110 8.80 5.30 9.83
C ASP A 110 7.66 5.24 8.79
N LEU A 111 7.77 4.38 7.77
CA LEU A 111 6.86 4.36 6.61
C LEU A 111 5.39 4.20 7.02
N LEU A 112 5.11 3.35 8.02
CA LEU A 112 3.76 3.04 8.49
C LEU A 112 3.41 3.75 9.81
N LYS A 113 4.29 4.63 10.31
CA LYS A 113 4.13 5.26 11.62
C LYS A 113 2.88 6.13 11.66
N GLY A 114 2.01 5.85 12.63
CA GLY A 114 0.74 6.55 12.84
C GLY A 114 -0.47 5.88 12.17
N LEU A 115 -0.28 4.86 11.35
CA LEU A 115 -1.35 4.09 10.70
C LEU A 115 -1.90 2.99 11.62
N LYS A 116 -2.35 3.38 12.81
CA LYS A 116 -2.72 2.45 13.90
C LYS A 116 -3.89 1.51 13.57
N ASN A 117 -4.68 1.85 12.54
CA ASN A 117 -5.82 1.05 12.10
C ASN A 117 -5.44 -0.08 11.14
N LEU A 118 -4.17 -0.19 10.72
CA LEU A 118 -3.75 -1.25 9.80
C LEU A 118 -3.97 -2.63 10.42
N GLU A 119 -4.69 -3.48 9.69
CA GLU A 119 -4.97 -4.88 9.99
C GLU A 119 -4.21 -5.84 9.08
N SER A 120 -3.93 -5.42 7.85
CA SER A 120 -3.23 -6.24 6.85
C SER A 120 -2.30 -5.41 5.98
N VAL A 121 -1.07 -5.87 5.83
CA VAL A 121 -0.10 -5.29 4.90
C VAL A 121 0.54 -6.36 4.02
N SER A 122 0.76 -6.01 2.76
CA SER A 122 1.44 -6.88 1.81
C SER A 122 2.43 -6.07 0.99
N PHE A 123 3.70 -6.44 1.07
CA PHE A 123 4.77 -5.97 0.20
C PHE A 123 5.37 -7.12 -0.61
N SER A 124 4.56 -8.14 -0.89
CA SER A 124 4.99 -9.35 -1.60
C SER A 124 5.37 -9.09 -3.06
N ASP A 125 6.22 -9.95 -3.60
CA ASP A 125 6.64 -9.92 -5.01
C ASP A 125 7.26 -8.57 -5.41
N ASN A 126 8.00 -7.94 -4.48
CA ASN A 126 8.80 -6.77 -4.79
C ASN A 126 10.28 -7.16 -4.90
N LYS A 127 11.15 -6.16 -4.94
CA LYS A 127 12.60 -6.32 -5.03
C LYS A 127 13.27 -5.90 -3.72
N LEU A 128 12.60 -6.13 -2.59
CA LEU A 128 13.08 -5.66 -1.30
C LEU A 128 14.45 -6.28 -1.00
N THR A 129 15.41 -5.41 -0.66
CA THR A 129 16.75 -5.79 -0.19
C THR A 129 16.95 -5.43 1.28
N GLU A 130 16.18 -4.46 1.78
CA GLU A 130 16.29 -3.93 3.13
C GLU A 130 14.90 -3.62 3.69
N ILE A 131 14.65 -4.07 4.91
CA ILE A 131 13.45 -3.75 5.67
C ILE A 131 13.93 -3.37 7.07
N ASP A 132 13.58 -2.17 7.49
CA ASP A 132 13.87 -1.72 8.84
C ASP A 132 13.08 -2.58 9.85
N PRO A 133 13.72 -3.13 10.89
CA PRO A 133 13.06 -4.02 11.84
C PRO A 133 11.94 -3.33 12.63
N THR A 134 11.91 -1.99 12.68
CA THR A 134 10.89 -1.19 13.40
C THR A 134 9.66 -0.83 12.54
N ILE A 135 9.60 -1.28 11.28
CA ILE A 135 8.51 -0.95 10.32
C ILE A 135 7.09 -1.22 10.86
N PHE A 136 6.93 -2.17 11.78
CA PHE A 136 5.63 -2.56 12.34
C PHE A 136 5.38 -2.04 13.77
N ASP A 137 6.26 -1.21 14.31
CA ASP A 137 6.13 -0.68 15.66
C ASP A 137 4.87 0.18 15.83
N GLY A 138 4.13 -0.07 16.91
CA GLY A 138 2.89 0.65 17.21
C GLY A 138 1.69 0.31 16.31
N LEU A 139 1.80 -0.71 15.44
CA LEU A 139 0.68 -1.23 14.64
C LEU A 139 -0.09 -2.31 15.43
N GLU A 140 -0.78 -1.87 16.48
CA GLU A 140 -1.46 -2.72 17.47
C GLU A 140 -2.56 -3.61 16.87
N ASN A 141 -3.21 -3.17 15.78
CA ASN A 141 -4.30 -3.89 15.12
C ASN A 141 -3.83 -4.82 13.99
N LEU A 142 -2.53 -4.84 13.68
CA LEU A 142 -2.02 -5.55 12.52
C LEU A 142 -2.05 -7.07 12.78
N LYS A 143 -2.70 -7.81 11.88
CA LYS A 143 -2.93 -9.27 11.98
C LYS A 143 -2.20 -10.05 10.91
N ASN A 144 -2.05 -9.45 9.73
CA ASN A 144 -1.51 -10.12 8.55
C ASN A 144 -0.35 -9.31 7.96
N VAL A 145 0.78 -10.00 7.74
CA VAL A 145 1.95 -9.43 7.08
C VAL A 145 2.39 -10.41 6.01
N ASN A 146 2.47 -9.94 4.76
CA ASN A 146 2.95 -10.72 3.64
C ASN A 146 4.17 -10.06 3.00
N LEU A 147 5.33 -10.72 3.12
CA LEU A 147 6.60 -10.32 2.52
C LEU A 147 7.11 -11.37 1.52
N LEU A 148 6.26 -12.31 1.11
CA LEU A 148 6.62 -13.40 0.20
C LEU A 148 7.19 -12.89 -1.12
N TYR A 149 8.01 -13.73 -1.77
CA TYR A 149 8.54 -13.47 -3.10
C TYR A 149 9.43 -12.21 -3.20
N ASN A 150 10.07 -11.81 -2.10
CA ASN A 150 11.18 -10.86 -2.10
C ASN A 150 12.51 -11.63 -1.99
N ALA A 151 13.08 -11.99 -3.13
CA ALA A 151 14.22 -12.91 -3.19
C ALA A 151 15.54 -12.35 -2.63
N ASN A 152 15.65 -11.03 -2.47
CA ASN A 152 16.91 -10.36 -2.12
C ASN A 152 16.97 -9.88 -0.66
N ILE A 153 15.97 -10.21 0.17
CA ILE A 153 16.01 -9.89 1.61
C ILE A 153 17.06 -10.77 2.28
N SER A 154 17.99 -10.15 2.99
CA SER A 154 19.02 -10.89 3.73
C SER A 154 18.42 -11.70 4.89
N THR A 155 19.03 -12.84 5.20
CA THR A 155 18.64 -13.67 6.35
C THR A 155 18.73 -12.93 7.68
N SER A 156 19.70 -12.03 7.85
CA SER A 156 19.82 -11.21 9.07
C SER A 156 18.63 -10.26 9.24
N CYS A 157 18.20 -9.59 8.17
CA CYS A 157 17.03 -8.71 8.19
C CYS A 157 15.76 -9.48 8.58
N ILE A 158 15.63 -10.72 8.10
CA ILE A 158 14.50 -11.60 8.44
C ILE A 158 14.50 -11.97 9.92
N THR A 159 15.66 -12.30 10.49
CA THR A 159 15.78 -12.64 11.91
C THR A 159 15.38 -11.46 12.80
N GLU A 160 15.92 -10.26 12.53
CA GLU A 160 15.61 -9.04 13.28
C GLU A 160 14.12 -8.66 13.19
N LEU A 161 13.52 -8.82 12.00
CA LEU A 161 12.07 -8.65 11.83
C LEU A 161 11.27 -9.69 12.61
N GLY A 162 11.72 -10.95 12.62
CA GLY A 162 11.04 -12.04 13.31
C GLY A 162 10.88 -11.76 14.80
N GLU A 163 11.96 -11.34 15.46
CA GLU A 163 11.98 -11.00 16.89
C GLU A 163 11.00 -9.87 17.23
N ASN A 164 10.94 -8.82 16.40
CA ASN A 164 10.02 -7.71 16.61
C ASN A 164 8.56 -8.08 16.35
N VAL A 165 8.31 -9.00 15.41
CA VAL A 165 6.95 -9.41 15.07
C VAL A 165 6.43 -10.52 16.00
N GLU A 166 7.25 -11.28 16.72
CA GLU A 166 6.78 -12.20 17.77
C GLU A 166 5.92 -11.50 18.83
N ASN A 167 6.20 -10.22 19.12
CA ASN A 167 5.38 -9.39 20.00
C ASN A 167 3.98 -9.08 19.44
N ILE A 168 3.78 -9.29 18.14
CA ILE A 168 2.53 -9.05 17.43
C ILE A 168 2.09 -10.40 16.85
N LYS A 169 1.32 -11.19 17.60
CA LYS A 169 0.81 -12.55 17.29
C LYS A 169 0.23 -12.72 15.86
N LYS A 170 1.07 -12.76 14.82
CA LYS A 170 0.67 -12.65 13.40
C LYS A 170 1.00 -13.93 12.65
N GLU A 171 0.11 -14.34 11.75
CA GLU A 171 0.45 -15.28 10.68
C GLU A 171 1.37 -14.58 9.67
N ILE A 172 2.66 -14.44 9.99
CA ILE A 172 3.64 -14.07 8.97
C ILE A 172 3.92 -15.33 8.15
N ARG A 173 3.41 -15.38 6.92
CA ARG A 173 3.85 -16.40 5.96
C ARG A 173 5.16 -15.94 5.35
N LEU A 174 6.27 -16.27 5.99
CA LEU A 174 7.61 -16.16 5.41
C LEU A 174 7.95 -17.49 4.71
N LYS A 175 7.64 -17.60 3.41
CA LYS A 175 8.17 -18.64 2.53
C LYS A 175 9.25 -18.00 1.66
N PHE A 176 10.50 -18.13 2.10
CA PHE A 176 11.65 -17.93 1.24
C PHE A 176 11.81 -19.20 0.40
N LYS A 177 11.61 -19.09 -0.92
CA LYS A 177 11.95 -20.19 -1.82
C LYS A 177 13.46 -20.40 -1.72
N ARG A 178 13.86 -21.60 -1.31
CA ARG A 178 15.24 -22.10 -1.43
C ARG A 178 15.65 -22.18 -2.89
#